data_AF-A0A2T2Z6A3-F1
#
_entry.id   AF-A0A2T2Z6A3-F1
#
_cell.length_a   1.000
_cell.length_b   1.000
_cell.length_c   1.000
_cell.angle_alpha   90.00
_cell.angle_beta   90.00
_cell.angle_gamma   90.00
#
_symmetry.space_group_name_H-M   'P 1'
#
loop_
_entity.id
_entity.type
_entity.pdbx_description
1 polymer ?
#
loop_
_entity_poly.entity_id
_entity_poly.type
_entity_poly.pdbx_seq_one_letter_code
_entity_poly.pdbx_strand_id
1 'polypeptide(L)'
;MTAEPRHVPTVTVDFDDLAELILAVHTVVTDVPRRLRRRHDNVVDIVAATLSDIRPSDAGRRHHLLRTPAAAFAVTQRGETIDVVIERDDTLVSAGFFDQTPTAHTDFAAWLAAHTHDALQDRHVHSILS
;
A
#
# COMPACT_ATOMS: atom_id res chain seq x y z
N MET A 1 24.81 13.45 7.96
CA MET A 1 24.29 12.50 6.95
C MET A 1 22.91 12.99 6.55
N THR A 2 22.82 13.69 5.43
CA THR A 2 21.53 14.06 4.82
C THR A 2 20.98 12.80 4.17
N ALA A 3 20.03 12.14 4.82
CA ALA A 3 19.28 11.05 4.19
C ALA A 3 18.62 11.64 2.94
N GLU A 4 18.85 11.03 1.78
CA GLU A 4 18.04 11.33 0.61
C GLU A 4 16.55 11.15 0.98
N PRO A 5 15.64 12.00 0.47
CA PRO A 5 14.22 11.80 0.70
C PRO A 5 13.88 10.40 0.20
N ARG A 6 13.50 9.50 1.12
CA ARG A 6 13.04 8.17 0.75
C ARG A 6 11.86 8.38 -0.19
N HIS A 7 12.01 7.95 -1.44
CA HIS A 7 10.93 7.98 -2.41
C HIS A 7 9.79 7.13 -1.86
N VAL A 8 8.59 7.71 -1.77
CA VAL A 8 7.40 6.98 -1.34
C VAL A 8 6.88 6.22 -2.54
N PRO A 9 6.88 4.87 -2.52
CA PRO A 9 6.31 4.08 -3.61
C PRO A 9 4.85 4.51 -3.80
N THR A 10 4.48 4.82 -5.03
CA THR A 10 3.17 5.38 -5.35
C THR A 10 2.57 4.68 -6.56
N VAL A 11 1.31 4.24 -6.43
CA VAL A 11 0.52 3.68 -7.54
C VAL A 11 -0.54 4.70 -7.94
N THR A 12 -0.54 5.12 -9.20
CA THR A 12 -1.49 6.08 -9.76
C THR A 12 -2.42 5.41 -10.77
N VAL A 13 -3.70 5.74 -10.72
CA VAL A 13 -4.77 5.29 -11.64
C VAL A 13 -5.68 6.46 -12.02
N ASP A 14 -6.53 6.25 -13.03
CA ASP A 14 -7.65 7.16 -13.29
C ASP A 14 -8.65 7.15 -12.12
N PHE A 15 -9.32 8.28 -11.87
CA PHE A 15 -10.26 8.40 -10.75
C PHE A 15 -11.40 7.35 -10.79
N ASP A 16 -11.85 6.98 -11.99
CA ASP A 16 -12.88 5.96 -12.19
C ASP A 16 -12.46 4.57 -11.68
N ASP A 17 -11.15 4.33 -11.55
CA ASP A 17 -10.56 3.07 -11.09
C ASP A 17 -10.17 3.08 -9.60
N LEU A 18 -10.57 4.11 -8.83
CA LEU A 18 -10.30 4.20 -7.38
C LEU A 18 -10.75 2.94 -6.62
N ALA A 19 -11.93 2.42 -6.96
CA ALA A 19 -12.46 1.21 -6.31
C ALA A 19 -11.58 -0.02 -6.60
N GLU A 20 -11.06 -0.12 -7.82
CA GLU A 20 -10.15 -1.20 -8.22
C GLU A 20 -8.78 -1.06 -7.54
N LEU A 21 -8.27 0.16 -7.37
CA LEU A 21 -7.06 0.43 -6.58
C LEU A 21 -7.19 -0.06 -5.15
N ILE A 22 -8.28 0.29 -4.45
CA ILE A 22 -8.54 -0.18 -3.09
C ILE A 22 -8.66 -1.71 -3.07
N LEU A 23 -9.43 -2.28 -4.01
CA LEU A 23 -9.61 -3.73 -4.09
C LEU A 23 -8.30 -4.48 -4.37
N ALA A 24 -7.42 -3.91 -5.18
CA ALA A 24 -6.11 -4.48 -5.48
C ALA A 24 -5.25 -4.56 -4.22
N VAL A 25 -5.15 -3.48 -3.43
CA VAL A 25 -4.42 -3.49 -2.16
C VAL A 25 -4.99 -4.55 -1.20
N HIS A 26 -6.32 -4.59 -1.07
CA HIS A 26 -6.99 -5.61 -0.26
C HIS A 26 -6.65 -7.03 -0.73
N THR A 27 -6.70 -7.28 -2.04
CA THR A 27 -6.39 -8.59 -2.63
C THR A 27 -4.96 -9.02 -2.34
N VAL A 28 -3.98 -8.13 -2.52
CA VAL A 28 -2.57 -8.43 -2.26
C VAL A 28 -2.37 -8.84 -0.81
N VAL A 29 -2.96 -8.06 0.11
CA VAL A 29 -2.87 -8.27 1.55
C VAL A 29 -3.54 -9.59 1.98
N THR A 30 -4.71 -9.92 1.42
CA THR A 30 -5.45 -11.12 1.83
C THR A 30 -5.00 -12.40 1.12
N ASP A 31 -4.61 -12.33 -0.16
CA ASP A 31 -4.45 -13.51 -1.00
C ASP A 31 -3.01 -13.94 -1.24
N VAL A 32 -2.02 -13.03 -1.23
CA VAL A 32 -0.61 -13.43 -1.41
C VAL A 32 -0.13 -14.36 -0.29
N PRO A 33 -0.41 -14.08 1.00
CA PRO A 33 -0.10 -15.03 2.07
C PRO A 33 -0.80 -16.38 1.88
N ARG A 34 -2.05 -16.39 1.36
CA ARG A 34 -2.83 -17.63 1.13
C ARG A 34 -2.28 -18.48 -0.02
N ARG A 35 -1.79 -17.86 -1.10
CA ARG A 35 -1.14 -18.59 -2.20
C ARG A 35 0.17 -19.22 -1.73
N LEU A 36 0.92 -18.53 -0.87
CA LEU A 36 2.12 -19.09 -0.25
C LEU A 36 1.79 -20.31 0.65
N ARG A 37 0.69 -20.25 1.42
CA ARG A 37 0.16 -21.38 2.23
C ARG A 37 -0.08 -22.63 1.38
N ARG A 38 -0.70 -22.49 0.21
CA ARG A 38 -1.06 -23.64 -0.64
C ARG A 38 0.13 -24.28 -1.36
N ARG A 39 1.20 -23.52 -1.63
CA ARG A 39 2.34 -24.01 -2.40
C ARG A 39 3.30 -24.89 -1.59
N HIS A 40 3.37 -24.71 -0.28
CA HIS A 40 4.47 -25.28 0.52
C HIS A 40 4.07 -26.32 1.57
N ASP A 41 2.79 -26.57 1.88
CA ASP A 41 2.33 -27.54 2.92
C ASP A 41 3.15 -27.54 4.24
N ASN A 42 3.85 -26.45 4.50
CA ASN A 42 4.80 -26.29 5.59
C ASN A 42 4.30 -25.18 6.50
N VAL A 43 4.40 -25.40 7.81
CA VAL A 43 4.16 -24.41 8.87
C VAL A 43 5.29 -23.38 8.84
N VAL A 44 5.32 -22.55 7.81
CA VAL A 44 6.08 -21.30 7.84
C VAL A 44 5.17 -20.28 8.53
N ASP A 45 5.75 -19.52 9.45
CA ASP A 45 5.12 -18.52 10.29
C ASP A 45 4.50 -17.38 9.44
N ILE A 46 3.33 -17.65 8.86
CA ILE A 46 2.61 -16.74 7.96
C ILE A 46 1.68 -15.90 8.82
N VAL A 47 2.24 -14.83 9.38
CA VAL A 47 1.42 -13.74 9.95
C VAL A 47 0.65 -13.12 8.79
N ALA A 48 -0.68 -13.33 8.79
CA ALA A 48 -1.57 -12.69 7.84
C ALA A 48 -1.46 -11.17 8.02
N ALA A 49 -1.34 -10.46 6.92
CA ALA A 49 -1.41 -9.01 6.96
C ALA A 49 -2.85 -8.58 7.30
N THR A 50 -2.99 -7.60 8.19
CA THR A 50 -4.29 -7.06 8.63
C THR A 50 -4.50 -5.66 8.09
N LEU A 51 -5.72 -5.35 7.70
CA LEU A 51 -6.15 -4.01 7.29
C LEU A 51 -6.92 -3.35 8.43
N SER A 52 -6.65 -2.07 8.67
CA SER A 52 -7.38 -1.26 9.63
C SER A 52 -7.59 0.15 9.09
N ASP A 53 -8.80 0.67 9.23
CA ASP A 53 -9.08 2.04 8.83
C ASP A 53 -8.34 3.01 9.76
N ILE A 54 -7.77 4.06 9.17
CA ILE A 54 -7.17 5.16 9.92
C ILE A 54 -7.79 6.47 9.45
N ARG A 55 -7.85 7.47 10.33
CA ARG A 55 -8.36 8.77 9.93
C ARG A 55 -7.39 9.42 8.94
N PRO A 56 -7.85 9.93 7.79
CA PRO A 56 -6.97 10.61 6.83
C PRO A 56 -6.17 11.75 7.46
N SER A 57 -6.77 12.50 8.40
CA SER A 57 -6.08 13.56 9.15
C SER A 57 -4.93 13.04 10.01
N ASP A 58 -5.04 11.83 10.56
CA ASP A 58 -3.99 11.22 11.39
C ASP A 58 -2.82 10.75 10.51
N ALA A 59 -3.12 10.15 9.35
CA ALA A 59 -2.12 9.77 8.36
C ALA A 59 -1.40 10.99 7.78
N GLY A 60 -2.16 12.03 7.40
CA GLY A 60 -1.60 13.28 6.87
C GLY A 60 -0.68 13.98 7.88
N ARG A 61 -1.07 14.00 9.17
CA ARG A 61 -0.20 14.53 10.24
C ARG A 61 1.05 13.67 10.43
N ARG A 62 0.91 12.35 10.42
CA ARG A 62 2.02 11.39 10.63
C ARG A 62 3.08 11.51 9.54
N HIS A 63 2.66 11.67 8.29
CA HIS A 63 3.54 11.71 7.11
C HIS A 63 3.81 13.12 6.59
N HIS A 64 3.45 14.15 7.37
CA HIS A 64 3.69 15.56 7.04
C HIS A 64 3.17 15.96 5.65
N LEU A 65 2.00 15.44 5.27
CA LEU A 65 1.40 15.72 3.97
C LEU A 65 0.87 17.14 3.91
N LEU A 66 1.02 17.77 2.74
CA LEU A 66 0.60 19.15 2.52
C LEU A 66 -0.93 19.32 2.55
N ARG A 67 -1.67 18.24 2.26
CA ARG A 67 -3.13 18.21 2.20
C ARG A 67 -3.66 17.04 3.03
N THR A 68 -4.92 17.17 3.46
CA THR A 68 -5.61 16.04 4.07
C THR A 68 -5.92 15.01 2.96
N PRO A 69 -5.51 13.75 3.11
CA PRO A 69 -5.81 12.71 2.13
C PRO A 69 -7.31 12.48 1.96
N ALA A 70 -7.70 11.96 0.80
CA ALA A 70 -9.09 11.59 0.53
C ALA A 70 -9.50 10.35 1.35
N ALA A 71 -8.60 9.38 1.48
CA ALA A 71 -8.78 8.20 2.31
C ALA A 71 -7.43 7.73 2.86
N ALA A 72 -7.47 6.94 3.93
CA ALA A 72 -6.28 6.30 4.47
C ALA A 72 -6.65 5.02 5.21
N PHE A 73 -5.79 4.01 5.13
CA PHE A 73 -5.90 2.78 5.91
C PHE A 73 -4.50 2.22 6.17
N ALA A 74 -4.36 1.41 7.20
CA ALA A 74 -3.10 0.79 7.59
C ALA A 74 -3.10 -0.70 7.27
N VAL A 75 -1.97 -1.17 6.76
CA VAL A 75 -1.62 -2.57 6.52
C VAL A 75 -0.56 -2.97 7.52
N THR A 76 -0.85 -3.93 8.40
CA THR A 76 0.12 -4.44 9.38
C THR A 76 0.49 -5.86 9.06
N GLN A 77 1.79 -6.16 8.95
CA GLN A 77 2.31 -7.52 8.78
C GLN A 77 3.60 -7.70 9.57
N ARG A 78 3.71 -8.78 10.36
CA ARG A 78 4.93 -9.15 11.10
C ARG A 78 5.55 -8.02 11.94
N GLY A 79 4.71 -7.14 12.50
CA GLY A 79 5.14 -6.01 13.32
C GLY A 79 5.50 -4.75 12.53
N GLU A 80 5.47 -4.82 11.19
CA GLU A 80 5.60 -3.66 10.31
C GLU A 80 4.22 -3.12 9.96
N THR A 81 4.09 -1.80 9.89
CA THR A 81 2.82 -1.15 9.53
C THR A 81 3.07 -0.10 8.45
N ILE A 82 2.34 -0.25 7.35
CA ILE A 82 2.30 0.67 6.23
C ILE A 82 0.98 1.42 6.27
N ASP A 83 1.02 2.73 6.20
CA ASP A 83 -0.17 3.51 5.85
C ASP A 83 -0.27 3.61 4.34
N VAL A 84 -1.40 3.17 3.80
CA VAL A 84 -1.79 3.43 2.42
C VAL A 84 -2.63 4.69 2.43
N VAL A 85 -2.11 5.72 1.80
CA VAL A 85 -2.73 7.04 1.76
C VAL A 85 -3.21 7.32 0.35
N ILE A 86 -4.50 7.62 0.22
CA ILE A 86 -5.12 7.93 -1.06
C ILE A 86 -5.19 9.45 -1.21
N GLU A 87 -4.43 9.97 -2.16
CA GLU A 87 -4.55 11.34 -2.64
C GLU A 87 -5.37 11.37 -3.93
N ARG A 88 -6.15 12.43 -4.06
CA ARG A 88 -7.01 12.66 -5.23
C ARG A 88 -6.60 13.97 -5.86
N ASP A 89 -6.38 13.92 -7.17
CA ASP A 89 -6.33 15.08 -8.05
C ASP A 89 -7.60 15.13 -8.93
N ASP A 90 -7.67 16.06 -9.88
CA ASP A 90 -8.86 16.28 -10.70
C ASP A 90 -9.31 15.02 -11.46
N THR A 91 -8.38 14.35 -12.15
CA THR A 91 -8.66 13.15 -12.97
C THR A 91 -7.95 11.89 -12.48
N LEU A 92 -7.01 12.03 -11.55
CA LEU A 92 -6.13 10.95 -11.11
C LEU A 92 -6.30 10.69 -9.62
N VAL A 93 -6.03 9.45 -9.24
CA VAL A 93 -5.93 9.02 -7.85
C VAL A 93 -4.59 8.34 -7.66
N SER A 94 -3.90 8.67 -6.57
CA SER A 94 -2.66 8.04 -6.18
C SER A 94 -2.79 7.38 -4.81
N ALA A 95 -2.23 6.17 -4.68
CA ALA A 95 -1.98 5.50 -3.41
C ALA A 95 -0.49 5.58 -3.09
N GLY A 96 -0.14 6.36 -2.07
CA GLY A 96 1.21 6.38 -1.48
C GLY A 96 1.33 5.36 -0.36
N PHE A 97 2.43 4.61 -0.33
CA PHE A 97 2.70 3.55 0.64
C PHE A 97 3.78 4.00 1.63
N PHE A 98 3.36 4.36 2.85
CA PHE A 98 4.24 4.97 3.84
C PHE A 98 4.53 4.04 5.01
N ASP A 99 5.80 3.76 5.29
CA ASP A 99 6.18 3.08 6.53
C ASP A 99 5.82 3.96 7.75
N GLN A 100 5.07 3.44 8.71
CA GLN A 100 4.86 4.15 9.98
C GLN A 100 6.15 4.23 10.80
N THR A 101 7.00 3.20 10.72
CA THR A 101 8.29 3.15 11.39
C THR A 101 9.35 2.84 10.34
N PRO A 102 10.23 3.78 9.98
CA PRO A 102 11.30 3.53 9.02
C PRO A 102 12.33 2.58 9.65
N THR A 103 12.13 1.28 9.46
CA THR A 103 13.14 0.26 9.76
C THR A 103 14.20 0.28 8.66
N ALA A 104 15.42 -0.12 8.99
CA ALA A 104 16.54 -0.10 8.05
C ALA A 104 16.49 -1.24 7.01
N HIS A 105 15.47 -2.10 7.04
CA HIS A 105 15.55 -3.45 6.47
C HIS A 105 14.31 -3.92 5.71
N THR A 106 13.31 -3.07 5.45
CA THR A 106 12.14 -3.55 4.73
C THR A 106 11.71 -2.68 3.57
N ASP A 107 11.77 -3.29 2.39
CA ASP A 107 11.13 -2.84 1.15
C ASP A 107 9.62 -3.15 1.17
N PHE A 108 8.97 -3.21 2.34
CA PHE A 108 7.59 -3.69 2.44
C PHE A 108 6.60 -2.75 1.75
N ALA A 109 6.78 -1.43 1.92
CA ALA A 109 6.03 -0.43 1.18
C ALA A 109 6.19 -0.59 -0.35
N ALA A 110 7.43 -0.76 -0.82
CA ALA A 110 7.74 -0.92 -2.25
C ALA A 110 7.19 -2.24 -2.81
N TRP A 111 7.31 -3.32 -2.04
CA TRP A 111 6.76 -4.63 -2.36
C TRP A 111 5.24 -4.56 -2.50
N LEU A 112 4.56 -3.93 -1.53
CA LEU A 112 3.11 -3.80 -1.54
C LEU A 112 2.63 -2.94 -2.71
N ALA A 113 3.33 -1.84 -3.01
CA ALA A 113 3.04 -1.00 -4.17
C ALA A 113 3.19 -1.77 -5.49
N ALA A 114 4.31 -2.50 -5.66
CA ALA A 114 4.55 -3.29 -6.86
C ALA A 114 3.50 -4.40 -7.05
N HIS A 115 3.15 -5.13 -6.01
CA HIS A 115 2.15 -6.19 -6.10
C HIS A 115 0.73 -5.63 -6.28
N THR A 116 0.45 -4.42 -5.78
CA THR A 116 -0.81 -3.71 -6.04
C THR A 116 -0.89 -3.33 -7.52
N HIS A 117 0.21 -2.80 -8.08
CA HIS A 117 0.31 -2.49 -9.50
C HIS A 117 0.10 -3.73 -10.38
N ASP A 118 0.78 -4.85 -10.08
CA ASP A 118 0.58 -6.12 -10.79
C ASP A 118 -0.87 -6.60 -10.71
N ALA A 119 -1.50 -6.50 -9.53
CA ALA A 119 -2.89 -6.88 -9.31
C ALA A 119 -3.89 -5.98 -10.08
N LEU A 120 -3.53 -4.73 -10.38
CA LEU A 120 -4.32 -3.84 -11.25
C LEU A 120 -4.15 -4.23 -12.72
N GLN A 121 -2.93 -4.55 -13.14
CA GLN A 121 -2.66 -5.04 -14.50
C GLN A 121 -3.41 -6.33 -14.80
N ASP A 122 -3.48 -7.27 -13.84
CA ASP A 122 -4.26 -8.51 -13.93
C ASP A 122 -5.77 -8.26 -14.15
N ARG A 123 -6.27 -7.08 -13.74
CA ARG A 123 -7.66 -6.63 -13.93
C ARG A 123 -7.85 -5.75 -15.16
N HIS A 124 -6.80 -5.57 -15.97
CA HIS A 124 -6.77 -4.65 -17.11
C HIS A 124 -6.98 -3.17 -16.75
N VAL A 125 -6.66 -2.78 -15.52
CA VAL A 125 -6.67 -1.39 -15.08
C VAL A 125 -5.34 -0.73 -15.44
N HIS A 126 -5.38 0.40 -16.13
CA HIS A 126 -4.18 1.18 -16.41
C HIS A 126 -3.66 1.81 -15.12
N SER A 127 -2.40 1.57 -14.80
CA SER A 127 -1.78 2.12 -13.61
C SER A 127 -0.31 2.45 -13.85
N ILE A 128 0.22 3.36 -13.05
CA ILE A 128 1.62 3.79 -13.06
C ILE A 128 2.20 3.56 -11.67
N LEU A 129 3.34 2.88 -11.59
CA LEU A 129 4.14 2.75 -10.38
C LEU A 129 5.33 3.70 -10.46
N SER A 130 5.49 4.56 -9.45
CA SER A 130 6.64 5.47 -9.29
C SER A 130 7.29 5.30 -7.94
#